data_AF-A0A2V6JJQ9-F1
#
_entry.id   AF-A0A2V6JJQ9-F1
#
_cell.length_a   1.000
_cell.length_b   1.000
_cell.length_c   1.000
_cell.angle_alpha   90.00
_cell.angle_beta   90.00
_cell.angle_gamma   90.00
#
_symmetry.space_group_name_H-M   'P 1'
#
loop_
_entity.id
_entity.type
_entity.pdbx_description
1 polymer ?
#
loop_
_entity_poly.entity_id
_entity_poly.type
_entity_poly.pdbx_seq_one_letter_code
_entity_poly.pdbx_strand_id
1 'polypeptide(L)'
;MPKNRLFLISLATLMVVLGTIVFAPFVVSNGLRLWLHWQARRQQLNIELGKISAPVLRPVSIERIRVTSKPGSATQIELNAEQAVIHPSLAKILAGRGDGIRTLSIKTGRAEIRRDYSESARVARFNWTALQALLPANFDIGHIDLRVENGPTVVLLRNASISGNQIESGRFSSGEFTITSPLLRQSFSQLRGATKWQEDRLTIGGMNLARGLDLQSITIDLSRLDKQRADLQFDLDVLGGKIRASISNEWPGQHTRWNVAGTASGISLAQTSEALGFTDPLGGSLRACNFTFRGDPRDPLGGTASV
;
A
#
# COMPACT_ATOMS: atom_id res chain seq x y z
N MET A 1 -9.52 -58.98 -28.15
CA MET A 1 -10.04 -58.46 -26.86
C MET A 1 -9.34 -57.20 -26.27
N PRO A 2 -8.59 -56.32 -26.99
CA PRO A 2 -7.99 -55.11 -26.37
C PRO A 2 -8.89 -53.85 -26.39
N LYS A 3 -9.95 -53.82 -27.20
CA LYS A 3 -10.76 -52.62 -27.49
C LYS A 3 -11.57 -52.10 -26.28
N ASN A 4 -12.07 -52.99 -25.42
CA ASN A 4 -12.82 -52.60 -24.22
C ASN A 4 -11.93 -52.03 -23.10
N ARG A 5 -10.67 -52.46 -22.99
CA ARG A 5 -9.75 -51.95 -21.96
C ARG A 5 -9.31 -50.52 -22.26
N LEU A 6 -9.02 -50.20 -23.52
CA LEU A 6 -8.72 -48.83 -23.97
C LEU A 6 -9.91 -47.88 -23.75
N PHE A 7 -11.13 -48.34 -24.00
CA PHE A 7 -12.36 -47.55 -23.78
C PHE A 7 -12.64 -47.31 -22.29
N LEU A 8 -12.39 -48.31 -21.43
CA LEU A 8 -12.49 -48.17 -19.98
C LEU A 8 -11.42 -47.22 -19.41
N ILE A 9 -10.20 -47.29 -19.92
CA ILE A 9 -9.11 -46.38 -19.52
C ILE A 9 -9.41 -44.96 -19.99
N SER A 10 -9.91 -44.76 -21.22
CA SER A 10 -10.28 -43.42 -21.71
C SER A 10 -11.46 -42.85 -20.93
N LEU A 11 -12.46 -43.67 -20.59
CA LEU A 11 -13.62 -43.26 -19.79
C LEU A 11 -13.24 -42.92 -18.35
N ALA A 12 -12.36 -43.72 -17.73
CA ALA A 12 -11.80 -43.44 -16.41
C ALA A 12 -10.97 -42.14 -16.43
N THR A 13 -10.14 -41.94 -17.44
CA THR A 13 -9.37 -40.69 -17.62
C THR A 13 -10.29 -39.50 -17.80
N LEU A 14 -11.35 -39.64 -18.62
CA LEU A 14 -12.34 -38.58 -18.82
C LEU A 14 -13.09 -38.24 -17.53
N MET A 15 -13.48 -39.24 -16.73
CA MET A 15 -14.11 -39.02 -15.43
C MET A 15 -13.17 -38.35 -14.41
N VAL A 16 -11.89 -38.70 -14.41
CA VAL A 16 -10.88 -38.05 -13.56
C VAL A 16 -10.66 -36.60 -14.00
N VAL A 17 -10.64 -36.33 -15.31
CA VAL A 17 -10.54 -34.96 -15.86
C VAL A 17 -11.81 -34.16 -15.55
N LEU A 18 -13.00 -34.74 -15.72
CA LEU A 18 -14.25 -34.08 -15.37
C LEU A 18 -14.33 -33.81 -13.86
N GLY A 19 -13.94 -34.79 -13.03
CA GLY A 19 -13.88 -34.67 -11.59
C GLY A 19 -12.93 -33.56 -11.16
N THR A 20 -11.73 -33.49 -11.74
CA THR A 20 -10.79 -32.40 -11.44
C THR A 20 -11.33 -31.04 -11.88
N ILE A 21 -12.03 -30.92 -13.00
CA ILE A 21 -12.67 -29.66 -13.41
C ILE A 21 -13.81 -29.25 -12.46
N VAL A 22 -14.65 -30.20 -12.02
CA VAL A 22 -15.80 -29.94 -11.15
C VAL A 22 -15.37 -29.65 -9.71
N PHE A 23 -14.35 -30.35 -9.21
CA PHE A 23 -13.84 -30.18 -7.84
C PHE A 23 -12.73 -29.13 -7.73
N ALA A 24 -12.10 -28.71 -8.83
CA ALA A 24 -11.07 -27.66 -8.83
C ALA A 24 -11.53 -26.37 -8.12
N PRO A 25 -12.74 -25.83 -8.33
CA PRO A 25 -13.19 -24.64 -7.61
C PRO A 25 -13.18 -24.80 -6.09
N PHE A 26 -13.56 -25.98 -5.60
CA PHE A 26 -13.58 -26.27 -4.17
C PHE A 26 -12.17 -26.46 -3.61
N VAL A 27 -11.30 -27.17 -4.32
CA VAL A 27 -9.91 -27.38 -3.91
C VAL A 27 -9.13 -26.06 -3.92
N VAL A 28 -9.30 -25.24 -4.96
CA VAL A 28 -8.65 -23.92 -5.07
C VAL A 28 -9.18 -22.95 -4.01
N SER A 29 -10.50 -22.89 -3.80
CA SER A 29 -11.09 -21.99 -2.79
C SER A 29 -10.63 -22.35 -1.37
N ASN A 30 -10.70 -23.61 -0.97
CA ASN A 30 -10.27 -24.06 0.35
C ASN A 30 -8.74 -24.02 0.51
N GLY A 31 -8.00 -24.38 -0.53
CA GLY A 31 -6.53 -24.29 -0.54
C GLY A 31 -6.06 -22.84 -0.39
N LEU A 32 -6.68 -21.90 -1.12
CA LEU A 32 -6.38 -20.48 -1.01
C LEU A 32 -6.73 -19.94 0.37
N ARG A 33 -7.88 -20.33 0.94
CA ARG A 33 -8.25 -19.95 2.32
C ARG A 33 -7.23 -20.41 3.33
N LEU A 34 -6.80 -21.68 3.24
CA LEU A 34 -5.82 -22.27 4.14
C LEU A 34 -4.45 -21.60 4.00
N TRP A 35 -4.02 -21.37 2.75
CA TRP A 35 -2.76 -20.69 2.45
C TRP A 35 -2.76 -19.24 2.96
N LEU A 36 -3.84 -18.48 2.73
CA LEU A 36 -4.00 -17.11 3.24
C LEU A 36 -4.00 -17.09 4.78
N HIS A 37 -4.71 -18.02 5.42
CA HIS A 37 -4.69 -18.14 6.89
C HIS A 37 -3.30 -18.49 7.42
N TRP A 38 -2.62 -19.43 6.78
CA TRP A 38 -1.27 -19.82 7.16
C TRP A 38 -0.28 -18.66 7.00
N GLN A 39 -0.39 -17.90 5.90
CA GLN A 39 0.44 -16.73 5.65
C GLN A 39 0.15 -15.59 6.64
N ALA A 40 -1.13 -15.31 6.92
CA ALA A 40 -1.53 -14.35 7.94
C ALA A 40 -0.98 -14.74 9.32
N ARG A 41 -1.09 -16.01 9.71
CA ARG A 41 -0.53 -16.51 10.97
C ARG A 41 0.98 -16.31 11.07
N ARG A 42 1.72 -16.54 9.97
CA ARG A 42 3.18 -16.27 9.90
C ARG A 42 3.50 -14.78 10.12
N GLN A 43 2.63 -13.90 9.66
CA GLN A 43 2.78 -12.44 9.78
C GLN A 43 2.17 -11.86 11.06
N GLN A 44 1.72 -12.70 12.00
CA GLN A 44 0.98 -12.29 13.21
C GLN A 44 -0.30 -11.49 12.92
N LEU A 45 -0.90 -11.74 11.76
CA LEU A 45 -2.20 -11.23 11.36
C LEU A 45 -3.26 -12.33 11.53
N ASN A 46 -4.48 -11.92 11.85
CA ASN A 46 -5.67 -12.73 11.74
C ASN A 46 -6.41 -12.32 10.46
N ILE A 47 -6.90 -13.29 9.70
CA ILE A 47 -7.63 -13.04 8.46
C ILE A 47 -8.98 -13.73 8.51
N GLU A 48 -10.04 -12.96 8.40
CA GLU A 48 -11.40 -13.43 8.25
C GLU A 48 -11.78 -13.27 6.78
N LEU A 49 -12.17 -14.37 6.15
CA LEU A 49 -12.53 -14.41 4.74
C LEU A 49 -13.96 -14.90 4.64
N GLY A 50 -14.81 -14.15 3.94
CA GLY A 50 -16.14 -14.59 3.58
C GLY A 50 -16.12 -15.65 2.48
N LYS A 51 -17.03 -15.48 1.50
CA LYS A 51 -17.15 -16.39 0.37
C LYS A 51 -15.98 -16.18 -0.60
N ILE A 52 -15.27 -17.27 -0.91
CA ILE A 52 -14.25 -17.31 -1.95
C ILE A 52 -14.84 -18.03 -3.14
N SER A 53 -15.07 -17.31 -4.22
CA SER A 53 -15.47 -17.89 -5.50
C SER A 53 -14.23 -18.00 -6.38
N ALA A 54 -13.80 -19.23 -6.65
CA ALA A 54 -12.65 -19.53 -7.48
C ALA A 54 -13.08 -20.40 -8.67
N PRO A 55 -13.77 -19.86 -9.68
CA PRO A 55 -14.16 -20.66 -10.83
C PRO A 55 -12.92 -21.03 -11.65
N VAL A 56 -12.91 -22.23 -12.24
CA VAL A 56 -11.79 -22.72 -13.05
C VAL A 56 -11.52 -21.73 -14.20
N LEU A 57 -10.27 -21.29 -14.34
CA LEU A 57 -9.80 -20.34 -15.37
C LEU A 57 -10.44 -18.94 -15.30
N ARG A 58 -11.16 -18.61 -14.23
CA ARG A 58 -11.77 -17.29 -14.03
C ARG A 58 -11.12 -16.53 -12.86
N PRO A 59 -11.34 -15.21 -12.80
CA PRO A 59 -10.92 -14.39 -11.67
C PRO A 59 -11.37 -14.97 -10.33
N VAL A 60 -10.48 -14.98 -9.34
CA VAL A 60 -10.85 -15.36 -7.98
C VAL A 60 -11.46 -14.14 -7.32
N SER A 61 -12.72 -14.23 -6.91
CA SER A 61 -13.37 -13.19 -6.11
C SER A 61 -13.45 -13.63 -4.65
N ILE A 62 -13.07 -12.72 -3.77
CA ILE A 62 -13.10 -12.90 -2.33
C ILE A 62 -13.99 -11.81 -1.77
N GLU A 63 -15.06 -12.22 -1.09
CA GLU A 63 -15.99 -11.33 -0.42
C GLU A 63 -15.63 -11.20 1.06
N ARG A 64 -15.84 -10.01 1.62
CA ARG A 64 -15.69 -9.69 3.05
C ARG A 64 -14.35 -10.15 3.60
N ILE A 65 -13.28 -9.53 3.12
CA ILE A 65 -11.94 -9.72 3.67
C ILE A 65 -11.80 -8.80 4.87
N ARG A 66 -11.42 -9.36 6.01
CA ARG A 66 -10.98 -8.59 7.17
C ARG A 66 -9.62 -9.11 7.62
N VAL A 67 -8.64 -8.24 7.66
CA VAL A 67 -7.30 -8.52 8.18
C VAL A 67 -7.13 -7.69 9.44
N THR A 68 -6.82 -8.33 10.55
CA THR A 68 -6.57 -7.67 11.85
C THR A 68 -5.22 -8.08 12.40
N SER A 69 -4.45 -7.15 12.95
CA SER A 69 -3.25 -7.48 13.72
C SER A 69 -3.62 -8.23 15.00
N LYS A 70 -2.75 -9.16 15.44
CA LYS A 70 -2.92 -9.79 16.75
C LYS A 70 -2.81 -8.76 17.89
N PRO A 71 -3.53 -8.98 19.01
CA PRO A 71 -3.43 -8.13 20.20
C PRO A 71 -1.98 -8.03 20.71
N GLY A 72 -1.55 -6.83 21.10
CA GLY A 72 -0.20 -6.58 21.62
C GLY A 72 0.89 -6.29 20.57
N SER A 73 0.53 -6.15 19.30
CA SER A 73 1.45 -5.65 18.26
C SER A 73 1.63 -4.13 18.38
N ALA A 74 2.86 -3.65 18.16
CA ALA A 74 3.19 -2.22 18.06
C ALA A 74 2.50 -1.51 16.87
N THR A 75 1.96 -2.27 15.91
CA THR A 75 1.16 -1.71 14.82
C THR A 75 -0.12 -2.51 14.67
N GLN A 76 -1.21 -1.91 15.13
CA GLN A 76 -2.55 -2.40 14.92
C GLN A 76 -2.96 -2.04 13.49
N ILE A 77 -3.17 -3.06 12.67
CA ILE A 77 -3.61 -2.93 11.29
C ILE A 77 -4.99 -3.55 11.22
N GLU A 78 -5.98 -2.79 10.79
CA GLU A 78 -7.30 -3.29 10.44
C GLU A 78 -7.57 -2.95 8.98
N LEU A 79 -7.66 -3.97 8.14
CA LEU A 79 -8.03 -3.84 6.73
C LEU A 79 -9.37 -4.53 6.55
N ASN A 80 -10.34 -3.82 6.00
CA ASN A 80 -11.62 -4.37 5.60
C ASN A 80 -11.78 -4.15 4.10
N ALA A 81 -12.14 -5.17 3.33
CA ALA A 81 -12.50 -5.04 1.93
C ALA A 81 -13.79 -5.82 1.66
N GLU A 82 -14.77 -5.16 1.03
CA GLU A 82 -16.05 -5.79 0.73
C GLU A 82 -15.92 -6.86 -0.35
N GLN A 83 -15.14 -6.55 -1.38
CA GLN A 83 -14.87 -7.46 -2.47
C GLN A 83 -13.50 -7.16 -3.06
N ALA A 84 -12.66 -8.19 -3.15
CA ALA A 84 -11.42 -8.18 -3.91
C ALA A 84 -11.49 -9.22 -5.03
N VAL A 85 -11.06 -8.83 -6.22
CA VAL A 85 -10.95 -9.69 -7.39
C VAL A 85 -9.47 -9.79 -7.75
N ILE A 86 -8.97 -11.02 -7.75
CA ILE A 86 -7.56 -11.32 -7.97
C ILE A 86 -7.45 -12.15 -9.25
N HIS A 87 -6.60 -11.69 -10.17
CA HIS A 87 -6.20 -12.45 -11.36
C HIS A 87 -4.81 -13.03 -11.13
N PRO A 88 -4.69 -14.29 -10.65
CA PRO A 88 -3.40 -14.94 -10.54
C PRO A 88 -2.84 -15.23 -11.94
N SER A 89 -1.53 -15.03 -12.12
CA SER A 89 -0.84 -15.47 -13.32
C SER A 89 -0.34 -16.90 -13.13
N LEU A 90 -1.18 -17.89 -13.45
CA LEU A 90 -0.84 -19.31 -13.32
C LEU A 90 0.44 -19.66 -14.11
N ALA A 91 0.64 -19.06 -15.29
CA ALA A 91 1.85 -19.27 -16.09
C ALA A 91 3.13 -18.79 -15.38
N LYS A 92 3.09 -17.61 -14.73
CA LYS A 92 4.24 -17.10 -13.97
C LYS A 92 4.48 -17.91 -12.69
N ILE A 93 3.41 -18.31 -12.00
CA ILE A 93 3.48 -19.16 -10.80
C ILE A 93 4.11 -20.53 -11.14
N LEU A 94 3.66 -21.18 -12.21
CA LEU A 94 4.20 -22.47 -12.66
C LEU A 94 5.65 -22.35 -13.18
N ALA A 95 6.02 -21.19 -13.73
CA ALA A 95 7.39 -20.90 -14.17
C ALA A 95 8.32 -20.43 -13.03
N GLY A 96 7.84 -20.36 -11.79
CA GLY A 96 8.64 -19.92 -10.63
C GLY A 96 9.07 -18.45 -10.68
N ARG A 97 8.38 -17.59 -11.45
CA ARG A 97 8.69 -16.15 -11.55
C ARG A 97 7.80 -15.33 -10.60
N GLY A 98 8.42 -14.36 -9.92
CA GLY A 98 7.95 -13.71 -8.68
C GLY A 98 6.66 -12.87 -8.72
N ASP A 99 6.10 -12.54 -9.89
CA ASP A 99 4.85 -11.77 -9.98
C ASP A 99 3.65 -12.70 -10.11
N GLY A 100 3.19 -13.23 -8.98
CA GLY A 100 2.05 -14.15 -8.96
C GLY A 100 0.71 -13.51 -9.30
N ILE A 101 0.59 -12.18 -9.14
CA ILE A 101 -0.68 -11.44 -9.28
C ILE A 101 -0.63 -10.51 -10.49
N ARG A 102 -1.47 -10.76 -11.49
CA ARG A 102 -1.57 -9.94 -12.71
C ARG A 102 -2.47 -8.72 -12.50
N THR A 103 -3.59 -8.90 -11.82
CA THR A 103 -4.57 -7.84 -11.60
C THR A 103 -5.14 -7.97 -10.19
N LEU A 104 -5.24 -6.84 -9.49
CA LEU A 104 -5.94 -6.71 -8.23
C LEU A 104 -7.02 -5.63 -8.39
N SER A 105 -8.29 -5.98 -8.21
CA SER A 105 -9.35 -4.99 -8.13
C SER A 105 -10.01 -5.05 -6.77
N ILE A 106 -10.15 -3.91 -6.10
CA ILE A 106 -10.85 -3.77 -4.83
C ILE A 106 -11.98 -2.78 -5.05
N LYS A 107 -13.22 -3.21 -4.82
CA LYS A 107 -14.37 -2.29 -5.00
C LYS A 107 -14.42 -1.23 -3.92
N THR A 108 -14.46 -1.69 -2.67
CA THR A 108 -14.57 -0.85 -1.49
C THR A 108 -13.67 -1.42 -0.42
N GLY A 109 -12.80 -0.58 0.12
CA GLY A 109 -11.86 -0.92 1.19
C GLY A 109 -11.83 0.14 2.29
N ARG A 110 -11.46 -0.29 3.48
CA ARG A 110 -11.10 0.55 4.60
C ARG A 110 -9.81 0.02 5.20
N ALA A 111 -8.85 0.90 5.40
CA ALA A 111 -7.59 0.59 6.05
C ALA A 111 -7.42 1.51 7.24
N GLU A 112 -7.19 0.92 8.41
CA GLU A 112 -6.87 1.63 9.64
C GLU A 112 -5.54 1.11 10.16
N ILE A 113 -4.60 2.02 10.37
CA ILE A 113 -3.27 1.72 10.86
C ILE A 113 -3.07 2.57 12.09
N ARG A 114 -2.99 1.94 13.25
CA ARG A 114 -2.70 2.60 14.52
C ARG A 114 -1.39 2.08 15.08
N ARG A 115 -0.44 2.99 15.30
CA ARG A 115 0.84 2.67 15.93
C ARG A 115 0.74 2.87 17.43
N ASP A 116 1.11 1.84 18.17
CA ASP A 116 1.23 1.86 19.63
C ASP A 116 2.71 2.02 19.98
N TYR A 117 3.01 3.05 20.78
CA TYR A 117 4.35 3.41 21.21
C TYR A 117 4.70 2.93 22.61
N SER A 118 3.88 2.09 23.23
CA SER A 118 4.20 1.50 24.53
C SER A 118 5.44 0.59 24.44
N GLU A 119 6.31 0.64 25.46
CA GLU A 119 7.53 -0.18 25.54
C GLU A 119 7.24 -1.69 25.50
N SER A 120 6.04 -2.10 25.90
CA SER A 120 5.56 -3.48 25.84
C SER A 120 5.17 -3.97 24.44
N ALA A 121 5.06 -3.06 23.47
CA ALA A 121 4.53 -3.37 22.16
C ALA A 121 5.55 -4.11 21.29
N ARG A 122 5.20 -5.30 20.81
CA ARG A 122 6.12 -6.11 20.00
C ARG A 122 6.14 -5.62 18.55
N VAL A 123 7.34 -5.36 18.03
CA VAL A 123 7.56 -5.13 16.60
C VAL A 123 7.24 -6.42 15.84
N ALA A 124 6.20 -6.40 15.01
CA ALA A 124 5.85 -7.55 14.20
C ALA A 124 6.90 -7.77 13.11
N ARG A 125 7.45 -8.98 13.02
CA ARG A 125 8.31 -9.37 11.87
C ARG A 125 7.42 -9.57 10.66
N PHE A 126 7.41 -8.59 9.77
CA PHE A 126 6.68 -8.66 8.52
C PHE A 126 7.55 -9.28 7.43
N ASN A 127 6.99 -10.20 6.63
CA ASN A 127 7.72 -10.83 5.53
C ASN A 127 7.64 -9.94 4.28
N TRP A 128 8.60 -9.04 4.15
CA TRP A 128 8.64 -8.07 3.06
C TRP A 128 8.82 -8.71 1.67
N THR A 129 9.59 -9.81 1.57
CA THR A 129 9.72 -10.58 0.32
C THR A 129 8.39 -11.15 -0.14
N ALA A 130 7.57 -11.64 0.80
CA ALA A 130 6.23 -12.12 0.49
C ALA A 130 5.30 -10.99 0.04
N LEU A 131 5.42 -9.79 0.61
CA LEU A 131 4.64 -8.63 0.16
C LEU A 131 5.06 -8.20 -1.26
N GLN A 132 6.36 -8.19 -1.56
CA GLN A 132 6.84 -7.85 -2.90
C GLN A 132 6.31 -8.82 -3.96
N ALA A 133 6.34 -10.13 -3.68
CA ALA A 133 5.78 -11.14 -4.58
C ALA A 133 4.25 -11.05 -4.77
N LEU A 134 3.57 -10.31 -3.89
CA LEU A 134 2.13 -10.06 -3.95
C LEU A 134 1.78 -8.72 -4.59
N LEU A 135 2.76 -7.92 -5.02
CA LEU A 135 2.49 -6.69 -5.74
C LEU A 135 1.84 -7.03 -7.09
N PRO A 136 0.68 -6.42 -7.40
CA PRO A 136 -0.02 -6.71 -8.63
C PRO A 136 0.63 -5.97 -9.81
N ALA A 137 0.68 -6.60 -10.98
CA ALA A 137 1.11 -5.92 -12.19
C ALA A 137 0.14 -4.76 -12.58
N ASN A 138 -1.14 -4.89 -12.25
CA ASN A 138 -2.14 -3.85 -12.44
C ASN A 138 -3.08 -3.82 -11.24
N PHE A 139 -3.49 -2.65 -10.79
CA PHE A 139 -4.46 -2.53 -9.72
C PHE A 139 -5.53 -1.48 -10.02
N ASP A 140 -6.71 -1.70 -9.45
CA ASP A 140 -7.84 -0.78 -9.51
C ASP A 140 -8.59 -0.81 -8.19
N ILE A 141 -8.54 0.29 -7.45
CA ILE A 141 -9.21 0.45 -6.17
C ILE A 141 -10.28 1.51 -6.36
N GLY A 142 -11.54 1.08 -6.40
CA GLY A 142 -12.68 1.95 -6.69
C GLY A 142 -13.00 2.92 -5.57
N HIS A 143 -12.94 2.46 -4.32
CA HIS A 143 -13.16 3.27 -3.14
C HIS A 143 -12.30 2.76 -1.98
N ILE A 144 -11.55 3.65 -1.34
CA ILE A 144 -10.78 3.38 -0.14
C ILE A 144 -10.84 4.54 0.85
N ASP A 145 -11.12 4.20 2.10
CA ASP A 145 -10.88 5.07 3.25
C ASP A 145 -9.60 4.60 3.96
N LEU A 146 -8.68 5.51 4.24
CA LEU A 146 -7.46 5.24 5.01
C LEU A 146 -7.42 6.14 6.24
N ARG A 147 -7.16 5.54 7.40
CA ARG A 147 -6.87 6.25 8.66
C ARG A 147 -5.52 5.76 9.18
N VAL A 148 -4.58 6.67 9.33
CA VAL A 148 -3.27 6.39 9.94
C VAL A 148 -3.16 7.21 11.21
N GLU A 149 -3.10 6.53 12.34
CA GLU A 149 -2.86 7.12 13.64
C GLU A 149 -1.42 6.82 14.08
N ASN A 150 -0.72 7.89 14.40
CA ASN A 150 0.67 7.87 14.76
C ASN A 150 0.93 8.78 15.96
N GLY A 151 0.65 8.28 17.17
CA GLY A 151 0.70 9.06 18.40
C GLY A 151 -0.30 10.22 18.33
N PRO A 152 0.13 11.49 18.45
CA PRO A 152 -0.78 12.65 18.37
C PRO A 152 -1.13 13.05 16.92
N THR A 153 -0.54 12.38 15.91
CA THR A 153 -0.78 12.69 14.50
C THR A 153 -1.79 11.70 13.91
N VAL A 154 -2.84 12.23 13.30
CA VAL A 154 -3.86 11.48 12.56
C VAL A 154 -3.88 11.96 11.12
N VAL A 155 -3.76 11.01 10.19
CA VAL A 155 -3.88 11.24 8.74
C VAL A 155 -5.10 10.48 8.24
N LEU A 156 -6.00 11.18 7.57
CA LEU A 156 -7.22 10.64 7.01
C LEU A 156 -7.23 10.86 5.51
N LEU A 157 -7.59 9.82 4.78
CA LEU A 157 -7.89 9.87 3.36
C LEU A 157 -9.27 9.27 3.19
N ARG A 158 -10.21 10.03 2.62
CA ARG A 158 -11.60 9.62 2.48
C ARG A 158 -12.01 9.61 1.03
N ASN A 159 -12.87 8.66 0.70
CA ASN A 159 -13.41 8.52 -0.65
C ASN A 159 -12.32 8.59 -1.73
N ALA A 160 -11.23 7.86 -1.50
CA ALA A 160 -10.14 7.80 -2.46
C ALA A 160 -10.37 6.67 -3.47
N SER A 161 -9.93 6.89 -4.69
CA SER A 161 -9.84 5.88 -5.72
C SER A 161 -8.47 5.98 -6.37
N ILE A 162 -7.90 4.82 -6.68
CA ILE A 162 -6.58 4.77 -7.30
C ILE A 162 -6.49 3.57 -8.23
N SER A 163 -6.02 3.82 -9.44
CA SER A 163 -5.72 2.78 -10.42
C SER A 163 -4.28 2.88 -10.89
N GLY A 164 -3.72 1.78 -11.36
CA GLY A 164 -2.36 1.73 -11.88
C GLY A 164 -2.20 0.56 -12.85
N ASN A 165 -1.57 0.84 -13.99
CA ASN A 165 -1.25 -0.12 -15.03
C ASN A 165 0.17 0.15 -15.53
N GLN A 166 0.87 -0.91 -15.95
CA GLN A 166 2.22 -0.82 -16.55
C GLN A 166 2.24 -0.20 -17.95
N ILE A 167 1.09 -0.18 -18.64
CA ILE A 167 0.96 0.27 -20.04
C ILE A 167 0.37 1.67 -20.12
N GLU A 168 -0.65 1.95 -19.31
CA GLU A 168 -1.44 3.19 -19.38
C GLU A 168 -1.36 3.97 -18.07
N SER A 169 -1.50 5.30 -18.16
CA SER A 169 -1.62 6.14 -16.98
C SER A 169 -2.95 5.86 -16.28
N GLY A 170 -2.90 5.59 -14.98
CA GLY A 170 -4.08 5.44 -14.15
C GLY A 170 -4.54 6.80 -13.63
N ARG A 171 -5.48 6.75 -12.69
CA ARG A 171 -6.03 7.94 -12.04
C ARG A 171 -6.00 7.79 -10.53
N PHE A 172 -5.75 8.90 -9.87
CA PHE A 172 -5.95 9.07 -8.44
C PHE A 172 -7.02 10.13 -8.23
N SER A 173 -7.97 9.85 -7.36
CA SER A 173 -8.86 10.89 -6.85
C SER A 173 -9.11 10.67 -5.37
N SER A 174 -9.36 11.74 -4.63
CA SER A 174 -9.81 11.66 -3.25
C SER A 174 -10.78 12.78 -2.94
N GLY A 175 -11.87 12.43 -2.24
CA GLY A 175 -12.83 13.42 -1.77
C GLY A 175 -12.20 14.37 -0.75
N GLU A 176 -11.45 13.81 0.20
CA GLU A 176 -10.82 14.56 1.29
C GLU A 176 -9.53 13.88 1.77
N PHE A 177 -8.49 14.69 1.98
CA PHE A 177 -7.27 14.30 2.67
C PHE A 177 -7.02 15.27 3.82
N THR A 178 -6.98 14.75 5.04
CA THR A 178 -6.81 15.55 6.26
C THR A 178 -5.59 15.09 7.02
N ILE A 179 -4.73 16.03 7.42
CA ILE A 179 -3.65 15.80 8.38
C ILE A 179 -3.98 16.61 9.62
N THR A 180 -3.96 15.96 10.77
CA THR A 180 -4.11 16.60 12.08
C THR A 180 -2.98 16.15 12.98
N SER A 181 -2.14 17.08 13.41
CA SER A 181 -1.06 16.89 14.36
C SER A 181 -0.98 18.11 15.27
N PRO A 182 -0.20 18.07 16.37
CA PRO A 182 -0.05 19.23 17.26
C PRO A 182 0.51 20.48 16.57
N LEU A 183 1.28 20.32 15.48
CA LEU A 183 1.95 21.41 14.78
C LEU A 183 1.26 21.80 13.45
N LEU A 184 0.40 20.93 12.93
CA LEU A 184 -0.13 21.00 11.57
C LEU A 184 -1.55 20.47 11.53
N ARG A 185 -2.50 21.28 11.04
CA ARG A 185 -3.89 20.88 10.82
C ARG A 185 -4.37 21.42 9.48
N GLN A 186 -4.59 20.53 8.52
CA GLN A 186 -5.01 20.89 7.18
C GLN A 186 -5.92 19.83 6.58
N SER A 187 -6.94 20.28 5.84
CA SER A 187 -7.77 19.41 5.00
C SER A 187 -7.74 19.90 3.56
N PHE A 188 -7.55 18.97 2.63
CA PHE A 188 -7.55 19.22 1.20
C PHE A 188 -8.71 18.44 0.58
N SER A 189 -9.50 19.12 -0.25
CA SER A 189 -10.70 18.55 -0.84
C SER A 189 -10.55 18.38 -2.35
N GLN A 190 -11.23 17.38 -2.91
CA GLN A 190 -11.32 17.16 -4.36
C GLN A 190 -9.97 16.95 -5.05
N LEU A 191 -9.07 16.22 -4.39
CA LEU A 191 -7.76 15.88 -4.94
C LEU A 191 -7.91 15.00 -6.18
N ARG A 192 -7.17 15.35 -7.24
CA ARG A 192 -7.13 14.59 -8.49
C ARG A 192 -5.70 14.59 -9.02
N GLY A 193 -5.27 13.46 -9.55
CA GLY A 193 -3.95 13.32 -10.15
C GLY A 193 -3.89 12.16 -11.13
N ALA A 194 -2.86 12.16 -11.97
CA ALA A 194 -2.54 11.01 -12.82
C ALA A 194 -1.62 10.07 -12.06
N THR A 195 -1.79 8.77 -12.25
CA THR A 195 -0.90 7.76 -11.66
C THR A 195 -0.10 7.04 -12.74
N LYS A 196 1.12 6.67 -12.38
CA LYS A 196 1.98 5.80 -13.17
C LYS A 196 2.44 4.66 -12.28
N TRP A 197 2.22 3.42 -12.73
CA TRP A 197 2.62 2.21 -12.02
C TRP A 197 3.59 1.43 -12.89
N GLN A 198 4.86 1.38 -12.51
CA GLN A 198 5.89 0.71 -13.29
C GLN A 198 6.97 0.17 -12.36
N GLU A 199 7.37 -1.08 -12.53
CA GLU A 199 8.50 -1.68 -11.78
C GLU A 199 8.37 -1.48 -10.25
N ASP A 200 7.21 -1.78 -9.69
CA ASP A 200 6.89 -1.61 -8.26
C ASP A 200 6.98 -0.15 -7.76
N ARG A 201 7.02 0.82 -8.67
CA ARG A 201 7.02 2.25 -8.37
C ARG A 201 5.68 2.87 -8.73
N LEU A 202 5.05 3.47 -7.74
CA LEU A 202 3.82 4.25 -7.88
C LEU A 202 4.16 5.74 -7.86
N THR A 203 3.95 6.42 -8.97
CA THR A 203 4.03 7.89 -9.05
C THR A 203 2.64 8.46 -9.21
N ILE A 204 2.26 9.42 -8.37
CA ILE A 204 1.06 10.24 -8.52
C ILE A 204 1.54 11.65 -8.85
N GLY A 205 1.01 12.28 -9.90
CA GLY A 205 1.45 13.61 -10.32
C GLY A 205 0.31 14.54 -10.74
N GLY A 206 0.62 15.83 -10.78
CA GLY A 206 -0.27 16.88 -11.25
C GLY A 206 -1.49 17.08 -10.34
N MET A 207 -1.26 17.17 -9.03
CA MET A 207 -2.33 17.31 -8.04
C MET A 207 -2.32 18.71 -7.44
N ASN A 208 -3.41 19.46 -7.66
CA ASN A 208 -3.64 20.72 -6.98
C ASN A 208 -4.18 20.45 -5.58
N LEU A 209 -3.47 20.91 -4.54
CA LEU A 209 -3.86 20.73 -3.14
C LEU A 209 -4.71 21.91 -2.67
N ALA A 210 -4.24 23.12 -2.95
CA ALA A 210 -4.91 24.37 -2.65
C ALA A 210 -4.40 25.47 -3.60
N ARG A 211 -4.99 26.68 -3.52
CA ARG A 211 -4.52 27.81 -4.30
C ARG A 211 -3.05 28.13 -3.96
N GLY A 212 -2.17 27.98 -4.94
CA GLY A 212 -0.74 28.20 -4.77
C GLY A 212 0.00 27.06 -4.09
N LEU A 213 -0.64 25.90 -3.94
CA LEU A 213 -0.03 24.67 -3.42
C LEU A 213 -0.29 23.52 -4.39
N ASP A 214 0.73 23.17 -5.16
CA ASP A 214 0.64 22.19 -6.23
C ASP A 214 1.64 21.06 -6.01
N LEU A 215 1.14 19.85 -5.82
CA LEU A 215 1.96 18.65 -5.75
C LEU A 215 2.29 18.21 -7.19
N GLN A 216 3.52 18.48 -7.61
CA GLN A 216 4.00 18.07 -8.93
C GLN A 216 4.06 16.55 -9.05
N SER A 217 4.69 15.91 -8.05
CA SER A 217 4.77 14.45 -8.00
C SER A 217 4.98 13.93 -6.59
N ILE A 218 4.44 12.74 -6.32
CA ILE A 218 4.78 11.89 -5.18
C ILE A 218 5.05 10.49 -5.73
N THR A 219 6.20 9.94 -5.40
CA THR A 219 6.67 8.65 -5.91
C THR A 219 6.97 7.74 -4.73
N ILE A 220 6.31 6.59 -4.69
CA ILE A 220 6.53 5.51 -3.74
C ILE A 220 7.25 4.39 -4.49
N ASP A 221 8.48 4.09 -4.09
CA ASP A 221 9.30 3.02 -4.65
C ASP A 221 9.29 1.80 -3.72
N LEU A 222 8.70 0.70 -4.21
CA LEU A 222 8.56 -0.58 -3.53
C LEU A 222 9.48 -1.67 -4.13
N SER A 223 10.37 -1.30 -5.06
CA SER A 223 11.26 -2.26 -5.75
C SER A 223 12.24 -2.98 -4.82
N ARG A 224 12.50 -2.42 -3.62
CA ARG A 224 13.46 -2.92 -2.62
C ARG A 224 12.80 -3.47 -1.36
N LEU A 225 11.54 -3.86 -1.44
CA LEU A 225 10.84 -4.47 -0.30
C LEU A 225 11.54 -5.76 0.15
N ASP A 226 12.09 -6.58 -0.75
CA ASP A 226 12.93 -7.75 -0.45
C ASP A 226 14.10 -7.43 0.49
N LYS A 227 14.68 -6.23 0.35
CA LYS A 227 15.75 -5.67 1.18
C LYS A 227 15.25 -4.89 2.39
N GLN A 228 13.95 -5.00 2.68
CA GLN A 228 13.29 -4.32 3.81
C GLN A 228 13.47 -2.80 3.70
N ARG A 229 13.28 -2.27 2.50
CA ARG A 229 13.40 -0.83 2.22
C ARG A 229 12.27 -0.35 1.32
N ALA A 230 11.72 0.81 1.66
CA ALA A 230 10.84 1.58 0.78
C ALA A 230 11.33 3.03 0.72
N ASP A 231 11.24 3.62 -0.46
CA ASP A 231 11.62 5.02 -0.65
C ASP A 231 10.39 5.81 -1.10
N LEU A 232 10.26 7.02 -0.57
CA LEU A 232 9.22 7.99 -0.90
C LEU A 232 9.90 9.28 -1.36
N GLN A 233 9.46 9.84 -2.47
CA GLN A 233 9.95 11.13 -2.96
C GLN A 233 8.74 12.01 -3.27
N PHE A 234 8.84 13.31 -2.99
CA PHE A 234 7.82 14.25 -3.40
C PHE A 234 8.42 15.59 -3.84
N ASP A 235 7.71 16.24 -4.76
CA ASP A 235 8.01 17.58 -5.28
C ASP A 235 6.73 18.41 -5.20
N LEU A 236 6.83 19.55 -4.52
CA LEU A 236 5.73 20.42 -4.14
C LEU A 236 6.09 21.87 -4.47
N ASP A 237 5.27 22.51 -5.30
CA ASP A 237 5.33 23.95 -5.53
C ASP A 237 4.47 24.67 -4.48
N VAL A 238 5.08 25.64 -3.80
CA VAL A 238 4.44 26.41 -2.72
C VAL A 238 4.62 27.90 -3.01
N LEU A 239 3.58 28.53 -3.56
CA LEU A 239 3.45 29.98 -3.74
C LEU A 239 4.67 30.63 -4.44
N GLY A 240 5.19 29.95 -5.47
CA GLY A 240 6.37 30.38 -6.22
C GLY A 240 7.71 29.82 -5.69
N GLY A 241 7.70 29.18 -4.53
CA GLY A 241 8.79 28.37 -4.00
C GLY A 241 8.65 26.89 -4.35
N LYS A 242 9.71 26.12 -4.08
CA LYS A 242 9.77 24.67 -4.34
C LYS A 242 10.25 23.92 -3.12
N ILE A 243 9.59 22.82 -2.79
CA ILE A 243 10.00 21.85 -1.78
C ILE A 243 10.18 20.51 -2.48
N ARG A 244 11.38 19.96 -2.40
CA ARG A 244 11.65 18.57 -2.76
C ARG A 244 12.09 17.82 -1.53
N ALA A 245 11.52 16.65 -1.27
CA ALA A 245 12.05 15.78 -0.24
C ALA A 245 12.01 14.32 -0.63
N SER A 246 12.90 13.57 -0.01
CA SER A 246 13.05 12.14 -0.13
C SER A 246 13.09 11.53 1.27
N ILE A 247 12.34 10.46 1.47
CA ILE A 247 12.24 9.70 2.71
C ILE A 247 12.56 8.26 2.35
N SER A 248 13.66 7.75 2.88
CA SER A 248 14.03 6.35 2.81
C SER A 248 13.74 5.69 4.14
N ASN A 249 12.93 4.64 4.13
CA ASN A 249 12.60 3.86 5.31
C ASN A 249 13.22 2.47 5.18
N GLU A 250 14.11 2.13 6.09
CA GLU A 250 14.78 0.83 6.18
C GLU A 250 14.35 0.13 7.47
N TRP A 251 14.03 -1.16 7.38
CA TRP A 251 13.58 -1.98 8.53
C TRP A 251 14.56 -3.10 8.91
N PRO A 252 15.87 -2.87 9.11
CA PRO A 252 16.81 -3.92 9.44
C PRO A 252 16.52 -4.55 10.82
N GLY A 253 15.83 -5.68 10.83
CA GLY A 253 15.55 -6.44 12.06
C GLY A 253 14.46 -5.81 12.94
N GLN A 254 14.85 -5.22 14.08
CA GLN A 254 13.90 -4.65 15.07
C GLN A 254 13.86 -3.11 15.08
N HIS A 255 14.82 -2.44 14.43
CA HIS A 255 14.94 -0.98 14.42
C HIS A 255 14.54 -0.43 13.06
N THR A 256 13.78 0.66 13.06
CA THR A 256 13.37 1.36 11.83
C THR A 256 14.27 2.57 11.65
N ARG A 257 14.96 2.66 10.51
CA ARG A 257 15.81 3.79 10.19
C ARG A 257 15.17 4.63 9.10
N TRP A 258 14.92 5.88 9.41
CA TRP A 258 14.42 6.87 8.48
C TRP A 258 15.57 7.78 8.07
N ASN A 259 15.80 7.89 6.77
CA ASN A 259 16.67 8.92 6.20
C ASN A 259 15.77 9.88 5.42
N VAL A 260 15.65 11.10 5.90
CA VAL A 260 14.91 12.18 5.26
C VAL A 260 15.94 13.17 4.73
N ALA A 261 15.82 13.56 3.47
CA ALA A 261 16.61 14.65 2.90
C ALA A 261 15.70 15.49 2.03
N GLY A 262 15.78 16.82 2.17
CA GLY A 262 14.98 17.73 1.39
C GLY A 262 15.63 19.06 1.16
N THR A 263 15.15 19.73 0.13
CA THR A 263 15.56 21.06 -0.25
C THR A 263 14.32 21.94 -0.37
N ALA A 264 14.47 23.19 0.05
CA ALA A 264 13.39 24.16 0.05
C ALA A 264 13.95 25.50 -0.40
N SER A 265 13.34 26.14 -1.40
CA SER A 265 13.85 27.39 -1.96
C SER A 265 12.73 28.34 -2.38
N GLY A 266 12.94 29.63 -2.14
CA GLY A 266 12.01 30.69 -2.56
C GLY A 266 10.67 30.68 -1.80
N ILE A 267 10.65 30.24 -0.54
CA ILE A 267 9.41 30.02 0.21
C ILE A 267 9.13 31.18 1.15
N SER A 268 7.92 31.74 1.08
CA SER A 268 7.40 32.64 2.12
C SER A 268 6.89 31.79 3.29
N LEU A 269 7.54 31.88 4.45
CA LEU A 269 7.17 31.07 5.62
C LEU A 269 5.78 31.43 6.13
N ALA A 270 5.42 32.71 6.09
CA ALA A 270 4.09 33.18 6.49
C ALA A 270 3.00 32.54 5.64
N GLN A 271 3.08 32.69 4.32
CA GLN A 271 2.04 32.17 3.43
C GLN A 271 2.03 30.64 3.38
N THR A 272 3.20 30.00 3.52
CA THR A 272 3.31 28.54 3.57
C THR A 272 2.74 27.97 4.86
N SER A 273 2.97 28.65 5.99
CA SER A 273 2.42 28.24 7.28
C SER A 273 0.89 28.29 7.26
N GLU A 274 0.32 29.32 6.63
CA GLU A 274 -1.13 29.45 6.42
C GLU A 274 -1.65 28.37 5.45
N ALA A 275 -1.02 28.19 4.29
CA ALA A 275 -1.46 27.24 3.27
C ALA A 275 -1.35 25.76 3.71
N LEU A 276 -0.35 25.43 4.52
CA LEU A 276 -0.16 24.09 5.08
C LEU A 276 -0.91 23.90 6.40
N GLY A 277 -1.48 24.95 6.99
CA GLY A 277 -2.26 24.87 8.22
C GLY A 277 -1.42 24.65 9.47
N PHE A 278 -0.25 25.29 9.58
CA PHE A 278 0.53 25.29 10.83
C PHE A 278 -0.25 25.97 11.95
N THR A 279 -0.18 25.41 13.15
CA THR A 279 -0.90 25.95 14.32
C THR A 279 -0.31 27.26 14.81
N ASP A 280 1.00 27.42 14.68
CA ASP A 280 1.72 28.66 14.99
C ASP A 280 2.20 29.32 13.69
N PRO A 281 1.84 30.59 13.42
CA PRO A 281 2.25 31.28 12.21
C PRO A 281 3.75 31.51 12.20
N LEU A 282 4.40 31.11 11.09
CA LEU A 282 5.84 31.28 10.92
C LEU A 282 6.13 32.57 10.16
N GLY A 283 7.00 33.43 10.70
CA GLY A 283 7.43 34.65 10.03
C GLY A 283 8.66 34.46 9.13
N GLY A 284 8.79 35.28 8.09
CA GLY A 284 10.02 35.41 7.30
C GLY A 284 10.00 34.73 5.92
N SER A 285 11.18 34.59 5.33
CA SER A 285 11.36 33.96 4.02
C SER A 285 12.54 32.99 4.04
N LEU A 286 12.37 31.88 3.35
CA LEU A 286 13.38 30.85 3.17
C LEU A 286 13.91 30.94 1.74
N ARG A 287 15.11 31.51 1.56
CA ARG A 287 15.73 31.65 0.23
C ARG A 287 16.18 30.30 -0.33
N ALA A 288 16.95 29.56 0.46
CA ALA A 288 17.40 28.21 0.16
C ALA A 288 17.74 27.51 1.48
N CYS A 289 17.37 26.23 1.59
CA CYS A 289 17.62 25.39 2.75
C CYS A 289 17.74 23.95 2.28
N ASN A 290 18.72 23.23 2.82
CA ASN A 290 18.90 21.81 2.59
C ASN A 290 18.87 21.13 3.95
N PHE A 291 17.84 20.35 4.24
CA PHE A 291 17.75 19.64 5.51
C PHE A 291 17.98 18.15 5.31
N THR A 292 18.66 17.54 6.27
CA THR A 292 18.73 16.08 6.38
C THR A 292 18.36 15.67 7.80
N PHE A 293 17.71 14.52 7.91
CA PHE A 293 17.43 13.86 9.17
C PHE A 293 17.69 12.37 9.01
N ARG A 294 18.36 11.78 9.99
CA ARG A 294 18.61 10.34 10.05
C ARG A 294 18.36 9.86 11.46
N GLY A 295 17.39 8.98 11.65
CA GLY A 295 17.04 8.48 12.98
C GLY A 295 15.84 7.56 12.98
N ASP A 296 15.42 7.12 14.16
CA ASP A 296 14.11 6.49 14.36
C ASP A 296 13.10 7.60 14.68
N PRO A 297 12.00 7.77 13.93
CA PRO A 297 10.99 8.80 14.23
C PRO A 297 10.31 8.61 15.59
N ARG A 298 10.50 7.44 16.24
CA ARG A 298 10.04 7.16 17.60
C ARG A 298 10.96 7.70 18.68
N ASP A 299 12.22 7.91 18.33
CA ASP A 299 13.23 8.55 19.16
C ASP A 299 13.93 9.65 18.34
N PRO A 300 13.24 10.78 18.11
CA PRO A 300 13.80 11.87 17.32
C PRO A 300 15.03 12.50 17.97
N LEU A 301 15.20 12.37 19.30
CA LEU A 301 16.36 12.86 20.04
C LEU A 301 17.61 12.02 19.80
N GLY A 302 17.45 10.73 19.47
CA GLY A 302 18.53 9.85 19.00
C GLY A 302 18.90 10.04 17.52
N GLY A 303 18.20 10.92 16.79
CA GLY A 303 18.45 11.21 15.38
C GLY A 303 19.50 12.30 15.15
N THR A 304 20.19 12.25 14.02
CA THR A 304 21.05 13.33 13.54
C THR A 304 20.29 14.19 12.54
N ALA A 305 20.24 15.51 12.77
CA ALA A 305 19.67 16.47 11.83
C ALA A 305 20.71 17.52 11.41
N SER A 306 20.69 17.95 10.15
CA SER A 306 21.50 19.05 9.63
C SER A 306 20.64 19.95 8.74
N VAL A 307 20.94 21.25 8.73
CA VAL A 307 20.28 22.28 7.90
C VAL A 307 21.33 23.19 7.28
#